data_AF-A0A2A3DIS2-F1
#
_entry.id   AF-A0A2A3DIS2-F1
#
_cell.length_a   1.000
_cell.length_b   1.000
_cell.length_c   1.000
_cell.angle_alpha   90.00
_cell.angle_beta   90.00
_cell.angle_gamma   90.00
#
_symmetry.space_group_name_H-M   'P 1'
#
loop_
_entity.id
_entity.type
_entity.pdbx_description
1 polymer ?
#
loop_
_entity_poly.entity_id
_entity_poly.type
_entity_poly.pdbx_seq_one_letter_code
_entity_poly.pdbx_strand_id
1 'polypeptide(L)'
;MRIFLIVAMLVVSQFAEAGQGPPFPQLDTQGYCTALVSKMLVKADQQVEKDKCLTDETTLKAKLEPFWYLVTPDENQRLMRDYMKEVDFQTYFTVASFVASALGRACIDRRVSCGPGEPTTEAVFSALNSDSYCHVKFPDDKASELRNCLDGENKRKANLAGYWAAVRPETRSYCLQFFQSGKFTPFQVLSGCVARDVGDQCLKQTRLCRP
;
A
#
# COMPACT_ATOMS: atom_id res chain seq x y z
N MET A 1 38.05 -22.36 46.34
CA MET A 1 37.19 -22.64 45.16
C MET A 1 36.92 -21.32 44.44
N ARG A 2 37.78 -21.00 43.48
CA ARG A 2 37.61 -19.95 42.49
C ARG A 2 37.11 -20.63 41.21
N ILE A 3 36.39 -19.90 40.36
CA ILE A 3 35.75 -20.34 39.11
C ILE A 3 34.31 -20.82 39.33
N PHE A 4 33.35 -19.88 39.34
CA PHE A 4 31.97 -20.07 38.83
C PHE A 4 31.28 -18.68 38.77
N LEU A 5 31.89 -17.73 38.07
CA LEU A 5 31.34 -16.37 37.94
C LEU A 5 31.56 -15.77 36.55
N ILE A 6 31.54 -16.58 35.49
CA ILE A 6 31.54 -16.07 34.10
C ILE A 6 30.86 -17.11 33.20
N VAL A 7 29.52 -17.17 33.16
CA VAL A 7 28.69 -17.54 31.98
C VAL A 7 27.21 -17.29 32.38
N ALA A 8 26.77 -16.04 32.41
CA ALA A 8 25.33 -15.72 32.51
C ALA A 8 24.99 -14.33 31.92
N MET A 9 25.76 -13.85 30.94
CA MET A 9 25.50 -12.59 30.24
C MET A 9 25.65 -12.73 28.72
N LEU A 10 25.10 -13.79 28.12
CA LEU A 10 25.09 -13.95 26.66
C LEU A 10 23.77 -14.52 26.11
N VAL A 11 22.65 -14.32 26.83
CA VAL A 11 21.32 -14.68 26.33
C VAL A 11 20.34 -13.53 26.60
N VAL A 12 20.67 -12.32 26.13
CA VAL A 12 19.71 -11.20 26.02
C VAL A 12 19.95 -10.47 24.70
N SER A 13 19.81 -11.18 23.57
CA SER A 13 19.87 -10.51 22.25
C SER A 13 19.09 -11.22 21.14
N GLN A 14 18.22 -12.19 21.45
CA GLN A 14 17.49 -12.94 20.41
C GLN A 14 15.97 -12.97 20.60
N PHE A 15 15.42 -12.00 21.34
CA PHE A 15 14.02 -11.66 21.12
C PHE A 15 14.00 -10.60 20.03
N ALA A 16 13.89 -11.09 18.79
CA ALA A 16 13.42 -10.34 17.65
C ALA A 16 12.26 -9.43 18.10
N GLU A 17 12.36 -8.14 17.79
CA GLU A 17 11.27 -7.19 17.99
C GLU A 17 10.08 -7.62 17.13
N ALA A 18 9.25 -8.49 17.67
CA ALA A 18 7.93 -8.80 17.17
C ALA A 18 7.04 -7.57 17.40
N GLY A 19 7.14 -6.60 16.49
CA GLY A 19 6.37 -5.35 16.55
C GLY A 19 6.86 -4.26 15.61
N GLN A 20 8.12 -4.30 15.17
CA GLN A 20 8.62 -3.34 14.18
C GLN A 20 8.38 -3.90 12.78
N GLY A 21 7.60 -3.16 11.97
CA GLY A 21 7.41 -3.48 10.55
C GLY A 21 8.74 -3.51 9.77
N PRO A 22 8.73 -3.88 8.48
CA PRO A 22 9.96 -3.87 7.69
C PRO A 22 10.63 -2.49 7.77
N PRO A 23 11.97 -2.39 7.77
CA PRO A 23 12.64 -1.09 7.76
C PRO A 23 12.26 -0.31 6.50
N PHE A 24 12.18 1.02 6.61
CA PHE A 24 11.96 1.88 5.45
C PHE A 24 13.12 1.73 4.47
N PRO A 25 12.87 1.50 3.16
CA PRO A 25 13.91 1.16 2.20
C PRO A 25 14.89 2.32 2.00
N GLN A 26 16.18 1.99 2.09
CA GLN A 26 17.27 2.88 1.66
C GLN A 26 17.57 2.57 0.20
N LEU A 27 17.34 3.56 -0.67
CA LEU A 27 17.51 3.43 -2.11
C LEU A 27 18.80 4.10 -2.57
N ASP A 28 19.39 3.63 -3.67
CA ASP A 28 20.48 4.34 -4.34
C ASP A 28 19.96 5.54 -5.15
N THR A 29 19.48 6.57 -4.44
CA THR A 29 18.95 7.80 -5.04
C THR A 29 19.97 8.51 -5.92
N GLN A 30 21.26 8.44 -5.55
CA GLN A 30 22.35 9.02 -6.34
C GLN A 30 22.53 8.26 -7.66
N GLY A 31 22.54 6.93 -7.62
CA GLY A 31 22.60 6.07 -8.79
C GLY A 31 21.40 6.30 -9.71
N TYR A 32 20.18 6.27 -9.16
CA TYR A 32 18.94 6.53 -9.88
C TYR A 32 18.96 7.88 -10.61
N CYS A 33 19.21 8.98 -9.89
CA CYS A 33 19.21 10.31 -10.50
C CYS A 33 20.33 10.49 -11.53
N THR A 34 21.47 9.83 -11.34
CA THR A 34 22.56 9.85 -12.34
C THR A 34 22.17 9.07 -13.61
N ALA A 35 21.55 7.90 -13.45
CA ALA A 35 21.05 7.11 -14.57
C ALA A 35 19.97 7.84 -15.36
N LEU A 36 19.03 8.50 -14.65
CA LEU A 36 17.92 9.27 -15.23
C LEU A 36 18.41 10.35 -16.20
N VAL A 37 19.45 11.09 -15.84
CA VAL A 37 19.98 12.20 -16.68
C VAL A 37 21.13 11.77 -17.60
N SER A 38 21.51 10.49 -17.60
CA SER A 38 22.75 10.01 -18.24
C SER A 38 22.87 10.35 -19.74
N LYS A 39 21.74 10.45 -20.44
CA LYS A 39 21.64 10.71 -21.88
C LYS A 39 21.54 12.19 -22.25
N MET A 40 21.54 13.10 -21.28
CA MET A 40 21.48 14.54 -21.54
C MET A 40 22.80 15.03 -22.15
N LEU A 41 22.69 15.79 -23.24
CA LEU A 41 23.85 16.25 -24.03
C LEU A 41 24.51 17.50 -23.44
N VAL A 42 23.72 18.40 -22.86
CA VAL A 42 24.22 19.65 -22.25
C VAL A 42 24.58 19.37 -20.80
N LYS A 43 25.88 19.48 -20.44
CA LYS A 43 26.37 19.14 -19.10
C LYS A 43 25.85 20.04 -17.98
N ALA A 44 25.62 21.32 -18.27
CA ALA A 44 25.01 22.24 -17.33
C ALA A 44 23.58 21.79 -16.98
N ASP A 45 22.75 21.55 -18.00
CA ASP A 45 21.37 21.07 -17.83
C ASP A 45 21.32 19.69 -17.16
N GLN A 46 22.24 18.80 -17.53
CA GLN A 46 22.39 17.48 -16.89
C GLN A 46 22.58 17.60 -15.38
N GLN A 47 23.44 18.51 -14.93
CA GLN A 47 23.67 18.73 -13.51
C GLN A 47 22.45 19.34 -12.83
N VAL A 48 21.80 20.33 -13.46
CA VAL A 48 20.58 20.97 -12.93
C VAL A 48 19.45 19.95 -12.75
N GLU A 49 19.18 19.11 -13.75
CA GLU A 49 18.12 18.09 -13.65
C GLU A 49 18.48 16.98 -12.65
N LYS A 50 19.76 16.65 -12.50
CA LYS A 50 20.21 15.72 -11.46
C LYS A 50 19.94 16.28 -10.06
N ASP A 51 20.31 17.52 -9.81
CA ASP A 51 20.13 18.16 -8.49
C ASP A 51 18.64 18.31 -8.14
N LYS A 52 17.81 18.58 -9.15
CA LYS A 52 16.35 18.57 -9.02
C LYS A 52 15.83 17.19 -8.65
N CYS A 53 16.25 16.14 -9.35
CA CYS A 53 15.88 14.76 -9.04
C CYS A 53 16.26 14.38 -7.60
N LEU A 54 17.46 14.72 -7.15
CA LEU A 54 17.91 14.45 -5.77
C LEU A 54 17.03 15.14 -4.73
N THR A 55 16.64 16.38 -5.00
CA THR A 55 15.74 17.17 -4.13
C THR A 55 14.34 16.57 -4.08
N ASP A 56 13.80 16.18 -5.23
CA ASP A 56 12.47 15.57 -5.35
C ASP A 56 12.43 14.22 -4.61
N GLU A 57 13.43 13.37 -4.80
CA GLU A 57 13.56 12.07 -4.13
C GLU A 57 13.70 12.23 -2.61
N THR A 58 14.51 13.19 -2.15
CA THR A 58 14.67 13.47 -0.71
C THR A 58 13.36 13.97 -0.09
N THR A 59 12.65 14.85 -0.80
CA THR A 59 11.35 15.35 -0.36
C THR A 59 10.32 14.22 -0.30
N LEU A 60 10.32 13.34 -1.31
CA LEU A 60 9.40 12.23 -1.37
C LEU A 60 9.69 11.21 -0.27
N LYS A 61 10.95 10.86 -0.02
CA LYS A 61 11.38 10.05 1.12
C LYS A 61 10.74 10.52 2.42
N ALA A 62 10.94 11.80 2.76
CA ALA A 62 10.43 12.39 4.00
C ALA A 62 8.89 12.36 4.09
N LYS A 63 8.18 12.45 2.96
CA LYS A 63 6.72 12.34 2.91
C LYS A 63 6.20 10.91 3.10
N LEU A 64 6.97 9.91 2.65
CA LEU A 64 6.55 8.51 2.66
C LEU A 64 6.87 7.78 3.96
N GLU A 65 8.03 8.07 4.55
CA GLU A 65 8.56 7.38 5.73
C GLU A 65 7.56 7.32 6.90
N PRO A 66 6.80 8.38 7.26
CA PRO A 66 5.83 8.34 8.35
C PRO A 66 4.69 7.33 8.15
N PHE A 67 4.39 6.93 6.91
CA PHE A 67 3.30 6.01 6.59
C PHE A 67 3.78 4.58 6.30
N TRP A 68 5.10 4.34 6.33
CA TRP A 68 5.67 3.07 5.96
C TRP A 68 5.23 1.91 6.85
N TYR A 69 4.93 2.18 8.12
CA TYR A 69 4.41 1.18 9.07
C TYR A 69 3.10 0.52 8.59
N LEU A 70 2.39 1.13 7.64
CA LEU A 70 1.17 0.58 7.04
C LEU A 70 1.46 -0.47 5.96
N VAL A 71 2.67 -0.46 5.38
CA VAL A 71 3.08 -1.39 4.32
C VAL A 71 3.34 -2.76 4.94
N THR A 72 2.65 -3.77 4.43
CA THR A 72 2.76 -5.13 4.97
C THR A 72 4.10 -5.78 4.60
N PRO A 73 4.60 -6.76 5.37
CA PRO A 73 5.80 -7.51 5.01
C PRO A 73 5.74 -8.11 3.59
N ASP A 74 4.58 -8.65 3.19
CA ASP A 74 4.38 -9.23 1.86
C ASP A 74 4.47 -8.19 0.74
N GLU A 75 3.92 -6.99 0.97
CA GLU A 75 4.01 -5.87 0.04
C GLU A 75 5.45 -5.36 -0.07
N ASN A 76 6.17 -5.28 1.04
CA ASN A 76 7.59 -4.94 1.03
C ASN A 76 8.42 -6.00 0.28
N GLN A 77 8.17 -7.30 0.52
CA GLN A 77 8.83 -8.36 -0.22
C GLN A 77 8.55 -8.27 -1.72
N ARG A 78 7.31 -7.95 -2.11
CA ARG A 78 6.95 -7.69 -3.51
C ARG A 78 7.70 -6.49 -4.08
N LEU A 79 7.75 -5.38 -3.37
CA LEU A 79 8.51 -4.18 -3.76
C LEU A 79 9.97 -4.54 -4.05
N MET A 80 10.62 -5.21 -3.10
CA MET A 80 12.03 -5.57 -3.22
C MET A 80 12.28 -6.56 -4.37
N ARG A 81 11.42 -7.58 -4.50
CA ARG A 81 11.57 -8.63 -5.51
C ARG A 81 11.30 -8.13 -6.94
N ASP A 82 10.27 -7.31 -7.12
CA ASP A 82 9.75 -7.01 -8.46
C ASP A 82 10.27 -5.68 -8.99
N TYR A 83 10.69 -4.76 -8.12
CA TYR A 83 11.03 -3.39 -8.52
C TYR A 83 12.42 -2.92 -8.10
N MET A 84 12.98 -3.38 -6.97
CA MET A 84 14.25 -2.82 -6.45
C MET A 84 15.52 -3.47 -7.02
N LYS A 85 15.39 -4.28 -8.08
CA LYS A 85 16.52 -5.01 -8.69
C LYS A 85 17.42 -4.14 -9.54
N GLU A 86 16.85 -3.17 -10.25
CA GLU A 86 17.58 -2.32 -11.19
C GLU A 86 17.60 -0.88 -10.69
N VAL A 87 18.73 -0.21 -10.90
CA VAL A 87 18.97 1.16 -10.41
C VAL A 87 17.89 2.13 -10.90
N ASP A 88 17.41 1.96 -12.14
CA ASP A 88 16.39 2.81 -12.76
C ASP A 88 15.02 2.74 -12.06
N PHE A 89 14.78 1.73 -11.24
CA PHE A 89 13.55 1.55 -10.48
C PHE A 89 13.70 1.83 -8.98
N GLN A 90 14.92 2.08 -8.50
CA GLN A 90 15.23 2.44 -7.11
C GLN A 90 14.93 3.92 -6.82
N THR A 91 13.67 4.31 -7.05
CA THR A 91 13.12 5.64 -6.77
C THR A 91 12.04 5.57 -5.70
N TYR A 92 11.97 6.61 -4.86
CA TYR A 92 10.90 6.79 -3.91
C TYR A 92 9.53 7.00 -4.60
N PHE A 93 9.49 7.31 -5.89
CA PHE A 93 8.26 7.28 -6.69
C PHE A 93 7.66 5.86 -6.77
N THR A 94 8.50 4.84 -6.93
CA THR A 94 8.07 3.44 -6.89
C THR A 94 7.54 3.11 -5.50
N VAL A 95 8.27 3.49 -4.45
CA VAL A 95 7.85 3.29 -3.04
C VAL A 95 6.52 3.98 -2.75
N ALA A 96 6.29 5.17 -3.30
CA ALA A 96 5.07 5.95 -3.11
C ALA A 96 3.82 5.16 -3.51
N SER A 97 3.89 4.35 -4.57
CA SER A 97 2.75 3.55 -5.02
C SER A 97 2.33 2.48 -3.99
N PHE A 98 3.30 1.91 -3.27
CA PHE A 98 3.06 0.93 -2.22
C PHE A 98 2.54 1.59 -0.95
N VAL A 99 3.16 2.70 -0.53
CA VAL A 99 2.71 3.50 0.62
C VAL A 99 1.30 4.04 0.39
N ALA A 100 0.99 4.56 -0.80
CA ALA A 100 -0.36 5.01 -1.15
C ALA A 100 -1.38 3.87 -1.06
N SER A 101 -1.05 2.71 -1.61
CA SER A 101 -1.94 1.53 -1.53
C SER A 101 -2.18 1.10 -0.08
N ALA A 102 -1.13 1.08 0.75
CA ALA A 102 -1.24 0.73 2.16
C ALA A 102 -2.03 1.76 2.97
N LEU A 103 -1.76 3.05 2.74
CA LEU A 103 -2.44 4.17 3.39
C LEU A 103 -3.93 4.20 3.05
N GLY A 104 -4.29 4.06 1.78
CA GLY A 104 -5.70 4.04 1.40
C GLY A 104 -6.43 2.79 1.87
N ARG A 105 -5.76 1.62 1.95
CA ARG A 105 -6.35 0.45 2.63
C ARG A 105 -6.62 0.77 4.10
N ALA A 106 -5.67 1.39 4.79
CA ALA A 106 -5.85 1.79 6.17
C ALA A 106 -6.99 2.81 6.36
N CYS A 107 -7.16 3.75 5.42
CA CYS A 107 -8.31 4.66 5.38
C CYS A 107 -9.65 3.90 5.24
N ILE A 108 -9.74 3.00 4.25
CA ILE A 108 -10.95 2.21 4.00
C ILE A 108 -11.26 1.32 5.20
N ASP A 109 -10.25 0.69 5.79
CA ASP A 109 -10.38 -0.14 6.98
C ASP A 109 -10.66 0.66 8.27
N ARG A 110 -10.67 1.99 8.20
CA ARG A 110 -10.78 2.93 9.33
C ARG A 110 -9.67 2.80 10.38
N ARG A 111 -8.50 2.30 9.97
CA ARG A 111 -7.29 2.26 10.79
C ARG A 111 -6.55 3.60 10.81
N VAL A 112 -6.82 4.46 9.81
CA VAL A 112 -6.31 5.83 9.69
C VAL A 112 -7.51 6.72 9.42
N SER A 113 -7.56 7.89 10.05
CA SER A 113 -8.65 8.84 9.85
C SER A 113 -8.44 9.59 8.54
N CYS A 114 -9.21 9.24 7.53
CA CYS A 114 -9.21 9.90 6.23
C CYS A 114 -10.61 10.46 6.03
N GLY A 115 -10.74 11.78 5.84
CA GLY A 115 -12.05 12.43 5.74
C GLY A 115 -12.92 11.69 4.72
N PRO A 116 -14.03 11.05 5.12
CA PRO A 116 -14.84 10.27 4.19
C PRO A 116 -15.52 11.22 3.19
N GLY A 117 -15.72 10.76 1.95
CA GLY A 117 -16.64 11.41 1.02
C GLY A 117 -18.09 11.05 1.33
N GLU A 118 -19.03 11.60 0.56
CA GLU A 118 -20.43 11.20 0.64
C GLU A 118 -20.59 9.70 0.26
N PRO A 119 -21.47 8.95 0.94
CA PRO A 119 -21.77 7.57 0.55
C PRO A 119 -22.29 7.50 -0.89
N THR A 120 -21.78 6.56 -1.68
CA THR A 120 -22.27 6.35 -3.04
C THR A 120 -23.72 5.82 -3.06
N THR A 121 -24.51 6.31 -4.02
CA THR A 121 -25.84 5.78 -4.36
C THR A 121 -25.82 4.96 -5.67
N GLU A 122 -24.65 4.67 -6.21
CA GLU A 122 -24.54 3.99 -7.51
C GLU A 122 -25.10 2.56 -7.48
N ALA A 123 -26.00 2.28 -8.42
CA ALA A 123 -26.62 0.96 -8.56
C ALA A 123 -25.59 -0.15 -8.78
N VAL A 124 -24.50 0.13 -9.52
CA VAL A 124 -23.39 -0.82 -9.74
C VAL A 124 -22.76 -1.26 -8.42
N PHE A 125 -22.59 -0.35 -7.46
CA PHE A 125 -22.00 -0.66 -6.17
C PHE A 125 -22.90 -1.59 -5.34
N SER A 126 -24.22 -1.48 -5.53
CA SER A 126 -25.21 -2.37 -4.93
C SER A 126 -25.38 -3.70 -5.67
N ALA A 127 -25.12 -3.73 -6.98
CA ALA A 127 -25.32 -4.89 -7.85
C ALA A 127 -24.20 -5.93 -7.78
N LEU A 128 -23.07 -5.62 -7.15
CA LEU A 128 -21.98 -6.58 -6.95
C LEU A 128 -22.41 -7.68 -5.97
N ASN A 129 -22.54 -8.90 -6.48
CA ASN A 129 -23.03 -10.05 -5.74
C ASN A 129 -21.88 -10.80 -5.04
N SER A 130 -21.52 -10.33 -3.84
CA SER A 130 -20.54 -11.01 -2.98
C SER A 130 -21.07 -12.33 -2.42
N ASP A 131 -22.37 -12.45 -2.21
CA ASP A 131 -23.00 -13.62 -1.61
C ASP A 131 -22.82 -14.85 -2.49
N SER A 132 -23.13 -14.72 -3.79
CA SER A 132 -22.93 -15.79 -4.76
C SER A 132 -21.48 -16.26 -4.80
N TYR A 133 -20.51 -15.33 -4.72
CA TYR A 133 -19.10 -15.70 -4.67
C TYR A 133 -18.76 -16.49 -3.39
N CYS A 134 -19.20 -16.00 -2.23
CA CYS A 134 -18.91 -16.65 -0.95
C CYS A 134 -19.52 -18.07 -0.88
N HIS A 135 -20.77 -18.24 -1.33
CA HIS A 135 -21.45 -19.55 -1.36
C HIS A 135 -20.80 -20.53 -2.34
N VAL A 136 -20.33 -20.07 -3.51
CA VAL A 136 -19.62 -20.93 -4.47
C VAL A 136 -18.26 -21.39 -3.91
N LYS A 137 -17.57 -20.51 -3.18
CA LYS A 137 -16.22 -20.80 -2.66
C LYS A 137 -16.22 -21.59 -1.35
N PHE A 138 -17.24 -21.39 -0.52
CA PHE A 138 -17.38 -22.00 0.80
C PHE A 138 -18.77 -22.64 0.92
N PRO A 139 -18.91 -23.91 0.49
CA PRO A 139 -20.16 -24.66 0.67
C PRO A 139 -20.47 -24.90 2.16
N ASP A 140 -21.68 -25.39 2.44
CA ASP A 140 -22.29 -25.43 3.78
C ASP A 140 -21.50 -26.24 4.84
N ASP A 141 -20.64 -27.16 4.42
CA ASP A 141 -19.69 -27.88 5.29
C ASP A 141 -18.60 -26.96 5.88
N LYS A 142 -18.49 -25.72 5.38
CA LYS A 142 -17.60 -24.64 5.82
C LYS A 142 -18.38 -23.42 6.30
N ALA A 143 -19.40 -23.64 7.11
CA ALA A 143 -20.32 -22.58 7.58
C ALA A 143 -19.60 -21.41 8.28
N SER A 144 -18.48 -21.65 8.96
CA SER A 144 -17.68 -20.60 9.62
C SER A 144 -16.96 -19.72 8.59
N GLU A 145 -16.31 -20.31 7.59
CA GLU A 145 -15.61 -19.63 6.52
C GLU A 145 -16.57 -18.85 5.62
N LEU A 146 -17.73 -19.44 5.32
CA LEU A 146 -18.81 -18.78 4.61
C LEU A 146 -19.26 -17.51 5.36
N ARG A 147 -19.52 -17.61 6.66
CA ARG A 147 -19.91 -16.46 7.50
C ARG A 147 -18.81 -15.39 7.50
N ASN A 148 -17.55 -15.78 7.70
CA ASN A 148 -16.42 -14.85 7.67
C ASN A 148 -16.27 -14.15 6.32
N CYS A 149 -16.55 -14.84 5.20
CA CYS A 149 -16.54 -14.27 3.86
C CYS A 149 -17.63 -13.19 3.72
N LEU A 150 -18.87 -13.54 4.07
CA LEU A 150 -20.03 -12.64 3.97
C LEU A 150 -19.86 -11.41 4.87
N ASP A 151 -19.49 -11.61 6.14
CA ASP A 151 -19.29 -10.53 7.10
C ASP A 151 -18.14 -9.60 6.66
N GLY A 152 -17.04 -10.19 6.18
CA GLY A 152 -15.90 -9.45 5.65
C GLY A 152 -16.27 -8.60 4.44
N GLU A 153 -17.05 -9.13 3.50
CA GLU A 153 -17.52 -8.40 2.32
C GLU A 153 -18.51 -7.31 2.66
N ASN A 154 -19.48 -7.57 3.54
CA ASN A 154 -20.43 -6.55 3.99
C ASN A 154 -19.73 -5.40 4.69
N LYS A 155 -18.73 -5.69 5.52
CA LYS A 155 -17.89 -4.66 6.15
C LYS A 155 -17.12 -3.84 5.11
N ARG A 156 -16.49 -4.48 4.13
CA ARG A 156 -15.77 -3.77 3.05
C ARG A 156 -16.70 -2.91 2.22
N LYS A 157 -17.88 -3.41 1.86
CA LYS A 157 -18.92 -2.66 1.15
C LYS A 157 -19.29 -1.38 1.90
N ALA A 158 -19.63 -1.50 3.18
CA ALA A 158 -20.00 -0.37 4.02
C ALA A 158 -18.88 0.67 4.16
N ASN A 159 -17.64 0.19 4.31
CA ASN A 159 -16.47 1.05 4.41
C ASN A 159 -16.13 1.76 3.09
N LEU A 160 -16.20 1.04 1.97
CA LEU A 160 -15.83 1.56 0.66
C LEU A 160 -16.87 2.54 0.10
N ALA A 161 -18.14 2.45 0.52
CA ALA A 161 -19.21 3.34 0.04
C ALA A 161 -18.87 4.83 0.15
N GLY A 162 -18.23 5.26 1.25
CA GLY A 162 -17.82 6.66 1.47
C GLY A 162 -16.59 7.10 0.68
N TYR A 163 -15.86 6.16 0.07
CA TYR A 163 -14.71 6.48 -0.78
C TYR A 163 -15.06 6.37 -2.26
N TRP A 164 -15.92 5.42 -2.63
CA TRP A 164 -16.30 5.12 -4.01
C TRP A 164 -16.83 6.35 -4.75
N ALA A 165 -17.70 7.16 -4.11
CA ALA A 165 -18.27 8.37 -4.71
C ALA A 165 -17.24 9.47 -5.00
N ALA A 166 -16.08 9.44 -4.36
CA ALA A 166 -14.99 10.39 -4.58
C ALA A 166 -13.96 9.90 -5.62
N VAL A 167 -14.02 8.62 -6.00
CA VAL A 167 -13.14 8.05 -7.04
C VAL A 167 -13.54 8.60 -8.40
N ARG A 168 -12.57 8.89 -9.27
CA ARG A 168 -12.87 9.40 -10.62
C ARG A 168 -13.56 8.34 -11.50
N PRO A 169 -14.45 8.72 -12.43
CA PRO A 169 -15.19 7.77 -13.28
C PRO A 169 -14.29 6.80 -14.07
N GLU A 170 -13.15 7.29 -14.56
CA GLU A 170 -12.15 6.48 -15.27
C GLU A 170 -11.54 5.40 -14.37
N THR A 171 -11.21 5.75 -13.12
CA THR A 171 -10.68 4.81 -12.13
C THR A 171 -11.73 3.80 -11.71
N ARG A 172 -12.99 4.21 -11.54
CA ARG A 172 -14.10 3.27 -11.26
C ARG A 172 -14.22 2.24 -12.40
N SER A 173 -14.23 2.70 -13.64
CA SER A 173 -14.34 1.84 -14.83
C SER A 173 -13.18 0.84 -14.90
N TYR A 174 -11.95 1.29 -14.65
CA TYR A 174 -10.77 0.43 -14.55
C TYR A 174 -10.91 -0.60 -13.43
N CYS A 175 -11.35 -0.19 -12.23
CA CYS A 175 -11.54 -1.11 -11.10
C CYS A 175 -12.54 -2.23 -11.40
N LEU A 176 -13.61 -1.93 -12.15
CA LEU A 176 -14.63 -2.91 -12.52
C LEU A 176 -14.11 -3.97 -13.52
N GLN A 177 -12.96 -3.77 -14.16
CA GLN A 177 -12.38 -4.75 -15.09
C GLN A 177 -11.73 -5.96 -14.37
N PHE A 178 -11.39 -5.82 -13.08
CA PHE A 178 -10.59 -6.82 -12.35
C PHE A 178 -11.36 -8.04 -11.81
N PHE A 179 -12.69 -8.08 -11.94
CA PHE A 179 -13.49 -9.19 -11.43
C PHE A 179 -13.27 -10.53 -12.16
N GLN A 180 -12.56 -10.54 -13.29
CA GLN A 180 -12.44 -11.70 -14.17
C GLN A 180 -11.65 -12.88 -13.57
N SER A 181 -10.88 -12.68 -12.50
CA SER A 181 -9.97 -13.71 -11.98
C SER A 181 -10.55 -14.69 -10.96
N GLY A 182 -11.73 -14.41 -10.38
CA GLY A 182 -12.39 -15.27 -9.38
C GLY A 182 -11.58 -15.58 -8.10
N LYS A 183 -10.41 -14.96 -7.91
CA LYS A 183 -9.51 -15.26 -6.79
C LYS A 183 -9.92 -14.58 -5.50
N PHE A 184 -10.52 -13.40 -5.61
CA PHE A 184 -10.88 -12.52 -4.50
C PHE A 184 -12.36 -12.13 -4.59
N THR A 185 -12.95 -11.82 -3.44
CA THR A 185 -14.33 -11.35 -3.36
C THR A 185 -14.47 -9.95 -4.03
N PRO A 186 -15.66 -9.59 -4.54
CA PRO A 186 -15.84 -8.35 -5.27
C PRO A 186 -15.39 -7.07 -4.52
N PHE A 187 -15.82 -6.87 -3.27
CA PHE A 187 -15.44 -5.67 -2.52
C PHE A 187 -13.98 -5.71 -2.04
N GLN A 188 -13.36 -6.89 -1.91
CA GLN A 188 -11.92 -6.99 -1.72
C GLN A 188 -11.14 -6.48 -2.94
N VAL A 189 -11.56 -6.85 -4.16
CA VAL A 189 -10.95 -6.36 -5.41
C VAL A 189 -11.11 -4.84 -5.50
N LEU A 190 -12.32 -4.33 -5.32
CA LEU A 190 -12.57 -2.89 -5.39
C LEU A 190 -11.83 -2.10 -4.31
N SER A 191 -11.79 -2.59 -3.06
CA SER A 191 -11.05 -1.92 -1.99
C SER A 191 -9.56 -1.83 -2.34
N GLY A 192 -8.98 -2.90 -2.90
CA GLY A 192 -7.59 -2.88 -3.35
C GLY A 192 -7.33 -1.91 -4.50
N CYS A 193 -8.27 -1.81 -5.45
CA CYS A 193 -8.15 -0.90 -6.58
C CYS A 193 -8.27 0.58 -6.17
N VAL A 194 -9.25 0.90 -5.31
CA VAL A 194 -9.52 2.27 -4.84
C VAL A 194 -8.49 2.75 -3.82
N ALA A 195 -7.90 1.83 -3.04
CA ALA A 195 -6.94 2.18 -2.01
C ALA A 195 -5.80 3.07 -2.51
N ARG A 196 -5.21 2.78 -3.67
CA ARG A 196 -4.12 3.60 -4.19
C ARG A 196 -4.56 5.04 -4.45
N ASP A 197 -5.73 5.26 -5.05
CA ASP A 197 -6.25 6.60 -5.31
C ASP A 197 -6.50 7.39 -4.02
N VAL A 198 -7.10 6.74 -3.01
CA VAL A 198 -7.33 7.35 -1.70
C VAL A 198 -6.00 7.73 -1.02
N GLY A 199 -5.03 6.82 -1.04
CA GLY A 199 -3.72 7.09 -0.45
C GLY A 199 -2.92 8.15 -1.21
N ASP A 200 -2.99 8.18 -2.54
CA ASP A 200 -2.37 9.24 -3.34
C ASP A 200 -2.97 10.60 -3.01
N GLN A 201 -4.29 10.68 -2.81
CA GLN A 201 -4.94 11.91 -2.37
C GLN A 201 -4.44 12.37 -0.99
N CYS A 202 -4.20 11.44 -0.06
CA CYS A 202 -3.61 11.72 1.24
C CYS A 202 -2.17 12.24 1.12
N LEU A 203 -1.31 11.53 0.37
CA LEU A 203 0.10 11.91 0.21
C LEU A 203 0.27 13.26 -0.51
N LYS A 204 -0.64 13.58 -1.43
CA LYS A 204 -0.72 14.87 -2.11
C LYS A 204 -1.45 15.95 -1.31
N GLN A 205 -1.92 15.64 -0.11
CA GLN A 205 -2.68 16.54 0.78
C GLN A 205 -3.96 17.11 0.15
N THR A 206 -4.45 16.51 -0.92
CA THR A 206 -5.78 16.80 -1.49
C THR A 206 -6.91 16.18 -0.67
N ARG A 207 -6.57 15.26 0.24
CA ARG A 207 -7.43 14.72 1.30
C ARG A 207 -6.70 14.80 2.63
N LEU A 208 -7.39 15.23 3.68
CA LEU A 208 -6.88 15.20 5.04
C LEU A 208 -6.86 13.76 5.55
N CYS A 209 -5.65 13.25 5.81
CA CYS A 209 -5.43 11.92 6.36
C CYS A 209 -4.52 12.04 7.58
N ARG A 210 -4.99 11.54 8.72
CA ARG A 210 -4.28 11.57 10.00
C ARG A 210 -4.03 10.14 10.46
N PRO A 211 -2.77 9.78 10.81
CA PRO A 211 -2.44 8.50 11.43
C PRO A 211 -3.35 8.16 12.60
#